data_AF-A0A176E3D1-F1
#
_entry.id   AF-A0A176E3D1-F1
#
_cell.length_a   1.000
_cell.length_b   1.000
_cell.length_c   1.000
_cell.angle_alpha   90.00
_cell.angle_beta   90.00
_cell.angle_gamma   90.00
#
_symmetry.space_group_name_H-M   'P 1'
#
loop_
_entity.id
_entity.type
_entity.pdbx_description
1 polymer ?
#
loop_
_entity_poly.entity_id
_entity_poly.type
_entity_poly.pdbx_seq_one_letter_code
_entity_poly.pdbx_strand_id
1 'polypeptide(L)'
;MARKLTQRKTAGKHVTKATLPDGLLNAAPVPYQVADTSITALQVYHNPDRRPSGDGPWNNEADKVSWVDNETGLGCIMLRQKNGTISGYVGVSPEHPLFGFEADAVPVGVSNTVHGGVTYGKACEVNRFERRAHGKPRQERYTVCHTTWVRTVQDYRTVQTTEDEFHEDLWWLGFDTDHPGDFVPGGRYGEGRKGDVYRDQSFVYANCIELARKLKSMIEKGSNRDNPIREPLGLPAPSERHGE
;
A
#
# COMPACT_ATOMS: atom_id res chain seq x y z
N MET A 1 50.53 -31.37 20.10
CA MET A 1 50.67 -30.26 19.14
C MET A 1 49.28 -29.81 18.72
N ALA A 2 48.97 -28.51 18.69
CA ALA A 2 47.63 -28.02 18.29
C ALA A 2 47.71 -27.28 16.94
N ARG A 3 46.85 -27.66 15.97
CA ARG A 3 46.72 -26.95 14.70
C ARG A 3 45.86 -25.69 14.91
N LYS A 4 46.43 -24.50 14.66
CA LYS A 4 45.63 -23.26 14.57
C LYS A 4 44.69 -23.34 13.37
N LEU A 5 43.40 -23.05 13.55
CA LEU A 5 42.50 -22.77 12.42
C LEU A 5 42.84 -21.40 11.84
N THR A 6 43.15 -21.35 10.55
CA THR A 6 43.35 -20.10 9.81
C THR A 6 41.99 -19.48 9.50
N GLN A 7 41.64 -18.36 10.15
CA GLN A 7 40.42 -17.62 9.79
C GLN A 7 40.52 -17.09 8.35
N ARG A 8 39.72 -17.66 7.46
CA ARG A 8 39.62 -17.27 6.06
C ARG A 8 38.78 -15.99 5.96
N LYS A 9 39.44 -14.83 5.83
CA LYS A 9 38.76 -13.54 5.64
C LYS A 9 37.85 -13.63 4.41
N THR A 10 36.53 -13.57 4.62
CA THR A 10 35.56 -13.30 3.56
C THR A 10 35.75 -11.85 3.09
N ALA A 11 35.80 -11.64 1.77
CA ALA A 11 35.87 -10.30 1.22
C ALA A 11 34.56 -9.56 1.53
N GLY A 12 34.66 -8.28 1.89
CA GLY A 12 33.48 -7.44 2.06
C GLY A 12 32.74 -7.28 0.74
N LYS A 13 31.53 -7.83 0.64
CA LYS A 13 30.65 -7.63 -0.52
C LYS A 13 30.32 -6.13 -0.58
N HIS A 14 30.84 -5.43 -1.58
CA HIS A 14 30.63 -3.99 -1.73
C HIS A 14 29.13 -3.72 -1.93
N VAL A 15 28.46 -3.23 -0.89
CA VAL A 15 27.05 -2.85 -1.00
C VAL A 15 26.95 -1.60 -1.86
N THR A 16 26.26 -1.74 -2.99
CA THR A 16 25.78 -0.64 -3.82
C THR A 16 24.90 0.27 -2.96
N LYS A 17 25.47 1.42 -2.61
CA LYS A 17 24.79 2.48 -1.86
C LYS A 17 23.56 2.94 -2.67
N ALA A 18 22.43 3.13 -2.01
CA ALA A 18 21.22 3.60 -2.68
C ALA A 18 21.50 4.90 -3.43
N THR A 19 21.00 5.00 -4.66
CA THR A 19 21.13 6.20 -5.50
C THR A 19 20.25 7.34 -4.97
N LEU A 20 19.18 6.99 -4.24
CA LEU A 20 18.24 7.91 -3.61
C LEU A 20 18.65 8.20 -2.15
N PRO A 21 18.48 9.43 -1.64
CA PRO A 21 18.72 9.75 -0.23
C PRO A 21 17.61 9.19 0.67
N ASP A 22 17.93 8.89 1.93
CA ASP A 22 16.92 8.44 2.91
C ASP A 22 15.91 9.55 3.25
N GLY A 23 14.61 9.21 3.28
CA GLY A 23 13.54 10.13 3.64
C GLY A 23 12.57 10.45 2.50
N LEU A 24 11.80 11.53 2.69
CA LEU A 24 10.91 12.11 1.67
C LEU A 24 11.75 12.84 0.60
N LEU A 25 11.55 12.49 -0.67
CA LEU A 25 12.38 12.98 -1.78
C LEU A 25 11.87 14.29 -2.40
N ASN A 26 10.60 14.62 -2.19
CA ASN A 26 9.91 15.73 -2.84
C ASN A 26 9.05 16.53 -1.84
N ALA A 27 8.99 17.86 -2.01
CA ALA A 27 8.17 18.76 -1.20
C ALA A 27 6.97 19.35 -1.98
N ALA A 28 6.79 18.91 -3.23
CA ALA A 28 5.72 19.23 -4.15
C ALA A 28 5.60 18.08 -5.17
N PRO A 29 4.51 17.96 -5.95
CA PRO A 29 4.35 16.88 -6.92
C PRO A 29 5.49 16.82 -7.95
N VAL A 30 5.97 15.61 -8.27
CA VAL A 30 7.09 15.36 -9.19
C VAL A 30 6.79 14.27 -10.22
N PRO A 31 7.35 14.34 -11.44
CA PRO A 31 7.26 13.24 -12.39
C PRO A 31 8.08 12.04 -11.92
N TYR A 32 7.40 10.93 -11.66
CA TYR A 32 7.99 9.64 -11.32
C TYR A 32 7.86 8.70 -12.52
N GLN A 33 8.88 7.88 -12.80
CA GLN A 33 8.85 6.90 -13.91
C GLN A 33 8.40 5.54 -13.37
N VAL A 34 7.43 4.90 -14.01
CA VAL A 34 6.94 3.56 -13.64
C VAL A 34 6.43 2.83 -14.88
N ALA A 35 6.86 1.58 -15.08
CA ALA A 35 6.73 0.91 -16.38
C ALA A 35 7.24 1.82 -17.53
N ASP A 36 6.54 1.82 -18.67
CA ASP A 36 6.81 2.69 -19.82
C ASP A 36 6.11 4.07 -19.73
N THR A 37 5.73 4.53 -18.54
CA THR A 37 4.98 5.79 -18.33
C THR A 37 5.54 6.65 -17.20
N SER A 38 5.05 7.88 -17.09
CA SER A 38 5.33 8.77 -15.97
C SER A 38 4.05 9.24 -15.28
N ILE A 39 4.05 9.16 -13.96
CA ILE A 39 2.97 9.63 -13.09
C ILE A 39 3.39 10.88 -12.32
N THR A 40 2.43 11.74 -12.00
CA THR A 40 2.61 12.85 -11.06
C THR A 40 2.57 12.29 -9.64
N ALA A 41 3.72 11.97 -9.07
CA ALA A 41 3.82 11.46 -7.71
C ALA A 41 3.74 12.60 -6.69
N LEU A 42 2.83 12.49 -5.73
CA LEU A 42 2.59 13.46 -4.67
C LEU A 42 3.57 13.27 -3.50
N GLN A 43 3.86 12.02 -3.12
CA GLN A 43 4.90 11.67 -2.16
C GLN A 43 5.77 10.54 -2.71
N VAL A 44 7.09 10.70 -2.68
CA VAL A 44 8.08 9.67 -2.99
C VAL A 44 9.04 9.54 -1.81
N TYR A 45 9.19 8.34 -1.25
CA TYR A 45 9.97 8.12 -0.03
C TYR A 45 10.93 6.93 -0.16
N HIS A 46 12.15 7.06 0.36
CA HIS A 46 13.11 5.95 0.51
C HIS A 46 13.30 5.60 2.00
N ASN A 47 13.07 4.34 2.35
CA ASN A 47 13.10 3.81 3.70
C ASN A 47 14.17 2.70 3.83
N PRO A 48 15.36 3.00 4.40
CA PRO A 48 16.47 2.05 4.46
C PRO A 48 16.18 0.83 5.36
N ASP A 49 15.14 0.89 6.19
CA ASP A 49 14.70 -0.22 7.05
C ASP A 49 13.71 -1.16 6.32
N ARG A 50 13.27 -0.83 5.09
CA ARG A 50 12.48 -1.71 4.19
C ARG A 50 13.22 -2.16 2.92
N ARG A 51 14.20 -1.38 2.43
CA ARG A 51 15.01 -1.77 1.25
C ARG A 51 15.67 -3.15 1.48
N PRO A 52 15.55 -4.12 0.56
CA PRO A 52 16.15 -5.43 0.72
C PRO A 52 17.68 -5.44 0.75
N SER A 53 18.25 -6.52 1.25
CA SER A 53 19.70 -6.72 1.31
C SER A 53 20.27 -7.22 -0.02
N GLY A 54 21.31 -6.55 -0.52
CA GLY A 54 22.00 -6.93 -1.76
C GLY A 54 21.36 -6.36 -3.02
N ASP A 55 21.89 -6.76 -4.17
CA ASP A 55 21.49 -6.24 -5.48
C ASP A 55 20.23 -6.92 -6.04
N GLY A 56 19.32 -6.11 -6.57
CA GLY A 56 18.10 -6.52 -7.26
C GLY A 56 17.33 -5.30 -7.79
N PRO A 57 16.12 -5.48 -8.35
CA PRO A 57 15.34 -4.38 -8.94
C PRO A 57 15.08 -3.21 -7.96
N TRP A 58 14.88 -3.54 -6.68
CA TRP A 58 14.74 -2.63 -5.54
C TRP A 58 15.92 -1.66 -5.30
N ASN A 59 17.01 -1.75 -6.08
CA ASN A 59 18.08 -0.75 -6.04
C ASN A 59 17.67 0.60 -6.64
N ASN A 60 16.69 0.62 -7.56
CA ASN A 60 16.27 1.80 -8.31
C ASN A 60 14.79 2.19 -8.07
N GLU A 61 14.12 1.53 -7.13
CA GLU A 61 12.72 1.75 -6.77
C GLU A 61 12.61 2.54 -5.47
N ALA A 62 11.69 3.51 -5.39
CA ALA A 62 11.27 4.08 -4.11
C ALA A 62 10.57 3.06 -3.21
N ASP A 63 10.60 3.28 -1.89
CA ASP A 63 9.92 2.41 -0.91
C ASP A 63 8.46 2.82 -0.66
N LYS A 64 8.09 4.07 -0.98
CA LYS A 64 6.70 4.53 -1.11
C LYS A 64 6.58 5.48 -2.30
N VAL A 65 5.49 5.35 -3.06
CA VAL A 65 5.05 6.32 -4.07
C VAL A 65 3.54 6.50 -3.91
N SER A 66 3.05 7.73 -3.76
CA SER A 66 1.62 8.06 -3.83
C SER A 66 1.32 8.97 -5.02
N TRP A 67 0.17 8.79 -5.65
CA TRP A 67 -0.34 9.63 -6.75
C TRP A 67 -1.87 9.63 -6.75
N VAL A 68 -2.48 10.52 -7.53
CA VAL A 68 -3.88 10.40 -7.94
C VAL A 68 -3.89 9.80 -9.35
N ASP A 69 -4.64 8.72 -9.57
CA ASP A 69 -4.84 8.20 -10.92
C ASP A 69 -5.68 9.19 -11.75
N ASN A 70 -5.15 9.60 -12.89
CA ASN A 70 -5.76 10.61 -13.76
C ASN A 70 -7.00 10.09 -14.51
N GLU A 71 -7.17 8.77 -14.67
CA GLU A 71 -8.34 8.21 -15.34
C GLU A 71 -9.57 8.18 -14.41
N THR A 72 -9.36 7.78 -13.15
CA THR A 72 -10.45 7.56 -12.18
C THR A 72 -10.63 8.70 -11.17
N GLY A 73 -9.57 9.47 -10.90
CA GLY A 73 -9.50 10.44 -9.81
C GLY A 73 -9.28 9.81 -8.42
N LEU A 74 -8.94 8.52 -8.34
CA LEU A 74 -8.73 7.83 -7.06
C LEU A 74 -7.27 7.91 -6.61
N GLY A 75 -7.06 8.12 -5.30
CA GLY A 75 -5.74 8.10 -4.69
C GLY A 75 -5.15 6.70 -4.72
N CYS A 76 -3.90 6.57 -5.14
CA CYS A 76 -3.19 5.30 -5.33
C CYS A 76 -1.83 5.35 -4.64
N ILE A 77 -1.41 4.22 -4.04
CA ILE A 77 -0.14 4.10 -3.31
C ILE A 77 0.54 2.76 -3.63
N MET A 78 1.82 2.82 -3.97
CA MET A 78 2.76 1.70 -3.90
C MET A 78 3.57 1.82 -2.61
N LEU A 79 3.70 0.75 -1.84
CA LEU A 79 4.45 0.73 -0.59
C LEU A 79 5.18 -0.61 -0.43
N ARG A 80 6.52 -0.55 -0.40
CA ARG A 80 7.37 -1.70 -0.09
C ARG A 80 7.08 -2.19 1.33
N GLN A 81 7.02 -3.48 1.57
CA GLN A 81 6.74 -4.11 2.86
C GLN A 81 8.01 -4.59 3.58
N LYS A 82 7.88 -5.04 4.84
CA LYS A 82 9.02 -5.47 5.68
C LYS A 82 9.75 -6.73 5.19
N ASN A 83 9.10 -7.51 4.33
CA ASN A 83 9.64 -8.67 3.63
C ASN A 83 10.32 -8.27 2.29
N GLY A 84 10.38 -6.98 1.95
CA GLY A 84 10.99 -6.45 0.73
C GLY A 84 10.09 -6.42 -0.52
N THR A 85 8.91 -7.06 -0.49
CA THR A 85 7.94 -7.04 -1.61
C THR A 85 7.20 -5.70 -1.67
N ILE A 86 6.39 -5.45 -2.71
CA ILE A 86 5.65 -4.18 -2.85
C ILE A 86 4.14 -4.45 -2.88
N SER A 87 3.40 -3.75 -2.01
CA SER A 87 1.94 -3.77 -1.98
C SER A 87 1.36 -2.55 -2.69
N GLY A 88 0.19 -2.73 -3.29
CA GLY A 88 -0.58 -1.67 -3.94
C GLY A 88 -1.88 -1.37 -3.19
N TYR A 89 -2.25 -0.09 -3.12
CA TYR A 89 -3.44 0.38 -2.43
C TYR A 89 -4.16 1.45 -3.26
N VAL A 90 -5.49 1.47 -3.19
CA VAL A 90 -6.36 2.48 -3.78
C VAL A 90 -7.33 2.99 -2.72
N GLY A 91 -7.41 4.31 -2.55
CA GLY A 91 -8.27 4.98 -1.59
C GLY A 91 -9.63 5.30 -2.20
N VAL A 92 -10.69 5.04 -1.44
CA VAL A 92 -12.07 5.40 -1.78
C VAL A 92 -12.68 6.29 -0.70
N SER A 93 -13.54 7.23 -1.09
CA SER A 93 -14.20 8.20 -0.20
C SER A 93 -15.46 7.60 0.47
N PRO A 94 -16.08 8.28 1.47
CA PRO A 94 -17.23 7.78 2.20
C PRO A 94 -18.47 7.46 1.35
N GLU A 95 -18.57 8.04 0.15
CA GLU A 95 -19.65 7.81 -0.81
C GLU A 95 -19.47 6.50 -1.61
N HIS A 96 -18.33 5.83 -1.50
CA HIS A 96 -18.04 4.62 -2.26
C HIS A 96 -18.75 3.38 -1.68
N PRO A 97 -19.38 2.52 -2.49
CA PRO A 97 -20.09 1.33 -2.00
C PRO A 97 -19.27 0.29 -1.23
N LEU A 98 -17.93 0.38 -1.21
CA LEU A 98 -17.02 -0.46 -0.43
C LEU A 98 -16.26 0.31 0.65
N PHE A 99 -16.67 1.56 0.96
CA PHE A 99 -16.13 2.29 2.10
C PHE A 99 -16.48 1.56 3.41
N GLY A 100 -15.48 1.36 4.29
CA GLY A 100 -15.67 0.62 5.55
C GLY A 100 -15.60 -0.91 5.43
N PHE A 101 -15.40 -1.48 4.24
CA PHE A 101 -15.34 -2.93 4.04
C PHE A 101 -13.93 -3.47 4.29
N GLU A 102 -13.79 -4.44 5.20
CA GLU A 102 -12.57 -5.25 5.33
C GLU A 102 -12.37 -6.15 4.09
N ALA A 103 -11.15 -6.65 3.90
CA ALA A 103 -10.72 -7.29 2.66
C ALA A 103 -11.52 -8.54 2.28
N ASP A 104 -11.99 -9.31 3.26
CA ASP A 104 -12.82 -10.51 3.08
C ASP A 104 -14.27 -10.20 2.69
N ALA A 105 -14.76 -9.00 3.02
CA ALA A 105 -16.06 -8.49 2.63
C ALA A 105 -16.08 -7.86 1.23
N VAL A 106 -14.92 -7.66 0.59
CA VAL A 106 -14.83 -7.14 -0.79
C VAL A 106 -15.37 -8.18 -1.78
N PRO A 107 -16.36 -7.84 -2.64
CA PRO A 107 -16.93 -8.80 -3.58
C PRO A 107 -15.88 -9.48 -4.46
N VAL A 108 -15.98 -10.80 -4.64
CA VAL A 108 -15.01 -11.62 -5.41
C VAL A 108 -14.74 -11.06 -6.81
N GLY A 109 -15.77 -10.53 -7.47
CA GLY A 109 -15.65 -9.89 -8.79
C GLY A 109 -14.88 -8.55 -8.79
N VAL A 110 -14.53 -8.01 -7.63
CA VAL A 110 -13.63 -6.86 -7.42
C VAL A 110 -12.30 -7.36 -6.86
N SER A 111 -12.32 -8.25 -5.86
CA SER A 111 -11.11 -8.81 -5.27
C SER A 111 -10.21 -9.46 -6.33
N ASN A 112 -10.78 -10.28 -7.23
CA ASN A 112 -10.05 -10.97 -8.29
C ASN A 112 -9.61 -10.07 -9.47
N THR A 113 -9.68 -8.73 -9.37
CA THR A 113 -9.09 -7.83 -10.39
C THR A 113 -7.65 -7.42 -10.07
N VAL A 114 -7.05 -7.98 -9.01
CA VAL A 114 -5.64 -7.78 -8.66
C VAL A 114 -4.97 -9.10 -8.29
N HIS A 115 -3.64 -9.12 -8.41
CA HIS A 115 -2.78 -10.23 -8.04
C HIS A 115 -3.02 -10.71 -6.60
N GLY A 116 -3.30 -12.00 -6.45
CA GLY A 116 -3.61 -12.64 -5.16
C GLY A 116 -5.01 -12.37 -4.61
N GLY A 117 -5.66 -11.27 -5.03
CA GLY A 117 -6.91 -10.76 -4.47
C GLY A 117 -6.68 -9.48 -3.67
N VAL A 118 -7.76 -8.81 -3.27
CA VAL A 118 -7.68 -7.72 -2.28
C VAL A 118 -7.43 -8.35 -0.90
N THR A 119 -6.27 -8.07 -0.31
CA THR A 119 -5.81 -8.60 0.99
C THR A 119 -5.81 -7.53 2.10
N TYR A 120 -6.08 -6.27 1.76
CA TYR A 120 -6.14 -5.14 2.70
C TYR A 120 -7.42 -4.31 2.48
N GLY A 121 -8.07 -3.92 3.57
CA GLY A 121 -9.22 -2.99 3.56
C GLY A 121 -9.34 -2.30 4.91
N LYS A 122 -8.89 -1.04 5.03
CA LYS A 122 -8.88 -0.27 6.30
C LYS A 122 -8.99 1.24 6.07
N ALA A 123 -9.46 1.96 7.09
CA ALA A 123 -9.47 3.41 7.14
C ALA A 123 -8.04 4.00 7.00
N CYS A 124 -7.98 5.22 6.51
CA CYS A 124 -6.79 6.05 6.47
C CYS A 124 -6.14 6.14 7.87
N GLU A 125 -4.88 5.73 7.97
CA GLU A 125 -4.10 5.87 9.21
C GLU A 125 -3.67 7.33 9.37
N VAL A 126 -4.61 8.18 9.81
CA VAL A 126 -4.46 9.63 9.97
C VAL A 126 -3.47 10.01 11.05
N ASN A 127 -2.54 10.92 10.72
CA ASN A 127 -1.52 11.39 11.65
C ASN A 127 -2.03 12.53 12.54
N ARG A 128 -3.10 12.28 13.30
CA ARG A 128 -3.91 13.30 14.02
C ARG A 128 -3.14 14.24 14.96
N PHE A 129 -1.84 14.01 15.22
CA PHE A 129 -1.01 14.79 16.13
C PHE A 129 0.47 14.91 15.68
N GLU A 130 0.91 16.13 15.34
CA GLU A 130 2.33 16.48 15.13
C GLU A 130 3.08 16.60 16.47
N ARG A 131 4.38 16.29 16.45
CA ARG A 131 5.28 16.34 17.62
C ARG A 131 6.65 16.90 17.22
N ARG A 132 6.94 18.16 17.54
CA ARG A 132 8.24 18.81 17.25
C ARG A 132 9.31 18.41 18.25
N ALA A 133 10.52 18.11 17.76
CA ALA A 133 11.67 17.66 18.54
C ALA A 133 12.97 18.35 18.07
N HIS A 134 14.01 18.31 18.90
CA HIS A 134 15.27 19.05 18.70
C HIS A 134 16.48 18.09 18.61
N GLY A 135 17.09 17.98 17.43
CA GLY A 135 18.24 17.08 17.19
C GLY A 135 18.23 16.50 15.76
N LYS A 136 19.15 15.58 15.46
CA LYS A 136 19.18 14.86 14.17
C LYS A 136 18.38 13.55 14.28
N PRO A 137 17.21 13.41 13.63
CA PRO A 137 16.34 12.24 13.77
C PRO A 137 16.68 11.14 12.75
N ARG A 138 16.02 9.98 12.89
CA ARG A 138 15.94 8.93 11.86
C ARG A 138 14.46 8.54 11.70
N GLN A 139 13.87 8.89 10.55
CA GLN A 139 12.48 8.55 10.18
C GLN A 139 12.44 7.10 9.63
N GLU A 140 11.37 6.31 9.72
CA GLU A 140 9.93 6.56 9.92
C GLU A 140 9.25 5.29 10.50
N ARG A 141 7.95 5.28 10.90
CA ARG A 141 7.25 4.04 11.33
C ARG A 141 5.85 3.81 10.74
N TYR A 142 5.72 4.05 9.45
CA TYR A 142 4.84 3.27 8.56
C TYR A 142 3.34 3.41 8.80
N THR A 143 2.74 4.25 7.96
CA THR A 143 1.30 4.27 7.69
C THR A 143 1.06 4.14 6.20
N VAL A 144 -0.11 3.67 5.77
CA VAL A 144 -0.40 3.50 4.33
C VAL A 144 -0.48 4.85 3.61
N CYS A 145 -1.40 5.73 4.03
CA CYS A 145 -1.59 7.04 3.40
C CYS A 145 -0.44 8.01 3.68
N HIS A 146 -0.14 8.24 4.95
CA HIS A 146 0.80 9.27 5.41
C HIS A 146 2.21 8.69 5.67
N THR A 147 3.17 9.56 6.01
CA THR A 147 4.52 9.16 6.45
C THR A 147 4.69 9.63 7.90
N THR A 148 4.71 8.71 8.87
CA THR A 148 4.35 9.04 10.28
C THR A 148 5.17 8.34 11.36
N TRP A 149 5.11 8.92 12.56
CA TRP A 149 5.68 8.37 13.80
C TRP A 149 7.18 8.02 13.77
N VAL A 150 8.01 9.03 14.03
CA VAL A 150 9.33 8.76 14.63
C VAL A 150 9.12 8.44 16.11
N ARG A 151 9.37 7.20 16.55
CA ARG A 151 9.46 6.87 17.99
C ARG A 151 10.81 7.28 18.58
N THR A 152 11.04 8.58 18.69
CA THR A 152 12.04 9.15 19.60
C THR A 152 11.55 9.04 21.04
N VAL A 153 12.43 8.62 21.96
CA VAL A 153 12.15 8.56 23.40
C VAL A 153 12.65 9.86 24.04
N GLN A 154 11.88 10.94 23.88
CA GLN A 154 12.06 12.22 24.58
C GLN A 154 10.80 13.10 24.43
N ASP A 155 10.68 14.12 25.28
CA ASP A 155 9.46 14.92 25.45
C ASP A 155 9.08 15.77 24.24
N TYR A 156 7.78 16.08 24.11
CA TYR A 156 7.20 16.74 22.96
C TYR A 156 5.92 17.51 23.35
N ARG A 157 5.59 18.54 22.58
CA ARG A 157 4.29 19.23 22.61
C ARG A 157 3.45 18.81 21.40
N THR A 158 2.16 18.57 21.62
CA THR A 158 1.20 18.19 20.59
C THR A 158 0.73 19.39 19.78
N VAL A 159 0.62 19.25 18.45
CA VAL A 159 -0.01 20.23 17.54
C VAL A 159 -0.88 19.47 16.54
N GLN A 160 -2.00 20.05 16.08
CA GLN A 160 -2.83 19.48 15.02
C GLN A 160 -2.43 20.09 13.67
N THR A 161 -1.95 19.26 12.77
CA THR A 161 -1.66 19.46 11.34
C THR A 161 -1.93 18.10 10.66
N THR A 162 -2.30 17.97 9.39
CA THR A 162 -2.11 18.82 8.19
C THR A 162 -3.33 18.78 7.27
N GLU A 163 -3.49 19.78 6.40
CA GLU A 163 -4.11 19.56 5.09
C GLU A 163 -3.12 18.74 4.23
N ASP A 164 -3.50 17.53 3.81
CA ASP A 164 -2.79 16.72 2.80
C ASP A 164 -3.71 16.61 1.56
N GLU A 165 -3.18 16.30 0.38
CA GLU A 165 -3.99 16.20 -0.86
C GLU A 165 -5.00 15.03 -0.83
N PHE A 166 -4.82 14.11 0.10
CA PHE A 166 -5.77 13.05 0.42
C PHE A 166 -6.61 13.43 1.65
N HIS A 167 -7.93 13.55 1.48
CA HIS A 167 -8.86 13.86 2.58
C HIS A 167 -8.77 12.84 3.73
N GLU A 168 -9.01 13.28 4.97
CA GLU A 168 -8.86 12.47 6.19
C GLU A 168 -9.70 11.17 6.16
N ASP A 169 -10.89 11.21 5.55
CA ASP A 169 -11.87 10.12 5.53
C ASP A 169 -11.75 9.20 4.29
N LEU A 170 -10.54 8.78 3.90
CA LEU A 170 -10.36 7.72 2.90
C LEU A 170 -10.37 6.32 3.52
N TRP A 171 -10.92 5.34 2.79
CA TRP A 171 -10.76 3.91 3.07
C TRP A 171 -9.88 3.27 1.99
N TRP A 172 -8.79 2.63 2.41
CA TRP A 172 -7.79 2.04 1.52
C TRP A 172 -8.06 0.56 1.32
N LEU A 173 -8.34 0.17 0.08
CA LEU A 173 -8.40 -1.21 -0.38
C LEU A 173 -7.08 -1.55 -1.09
N GLY A 174 -6.53 -2.74 -0.90
CA GLY A 174 -5.21 -3.07 -1.45
C GLY A 174 -4.86 -4.55 -1.45
N PHE A 175 -3.70 -4.85 -2.03
CA PHE A 175 -3.17 -6.20 -2.25
C PHE A 175 -1.66 -6.22 -1.99
N ASP A 176 -1.10 -7.41 -1.80
CA ASP A 176 0.33 -7.63 -1.61
C ASP A 176 0.91 -8.63 -2.61
N THR A 177 2.22 -8.80 -2.55
CA THR A 177 3.01 -9.64 -3.47
C THR A 177 3.87 -10.65 -2.71
N ASP A 178 3.32 -11.25 -1.64
CA ASP A 178 3.87 -12.41 -0.91
C ASP A 178 3.04 -13.69 -1.23
N HIS A 179 2.68 -13.88 -2.50
CA HIS A 179 1.82 -14.97 -2.97
C HIS A 179 2.62 -16.16 -3.56
N PRO A 180 2.02 -17.36 -3.69
CA PRO A 180 2.71 -18.53 -4.25
C PRO A 180 3.18 -18.32 -5.69
N GLY A 181 4.49 -18.09 -5.86
CA GLY A 181 5.14 -17.82 -7.15
C GLY A 181 5.81 -16.45 -7.20
N ASP A 182 5.71 -15.65 -6.13
CA ASP A 182 6.39 -14.37 -6.00
C ASP A 182 7.76 -14.53 -5.32
N PHE A 183 8.73 -13.73 -5.75
CA PHE A 183 10.04 -13.65 -5.08
C PHE A 183 9.97 -12.64 -3.94
N VAL A 184 10.26 -13.11 -2.73
CA VAL A 184 10.13 -12.36 -1.47
C VAL A 184 11.54 -12.05 -0.93
N PRO A 185 12.09 -10.83 -1.13
CA PRO A 185 13.52 -10.56 -0.91
C PRO A 185 14.02 -10.76 0.54
N GLY A 186 13.15 -10.56 1.52
CA GLY A 186 13.36 -10.83 2.95
C GLY A 186 12.54 -12.02 3.46
N GLY A 187 12.18 -12.94 2.58
CA GLY A 187 11.31 -14.08 2.88
C GLY A 187 11.97 -15.10 3.82
N ARG A 188 11.15 -15.82 4.60
CA ARG A 188 11.61 -16.84 5.57
C ARG A 188 12.37 -18.02 4.94
N TYR A 189 12.32 -18.17 3.62
CA TYR A 189 12.85 -19.31 2.88
C TYR A 189 14.16 -19.02 2.12
N GLY A 190 14.75 -17.82 2.24
CA GLY A 190 16.03 -17.46 1.61
C GLY A 190 15.86 -16.81 0.23
N GLU A 191 16.75 -17.13 -0.71
CA GLU A 191 16.84 -16.55 -2.07
C GLU A 191 15.69 -16.97 -3.03
N GLY A 192 14.47 -17.11 -2.52
CA GLY A 192 13.30 -17.61 -3.23
C GLY A 192 13.40 -19.09 -3.67
N ARG A 193 12.37 -19.59 -4.34
CA ARG A 193 12.43 -20.85 -5.08
C ARG A 193 12.80 -20.58 -6.53
N LYS A 194 13.41 -21.56 -7.19
CA LYS A 194 13.78 -21.48 -8.61
C LYS A 194 12.53 -21.29 -9.47
N GLY A 195 12.29 -20.07 -9.94
CA GLY A 195 11.14 -19.69 -10.77
C GLY A 195 10.15 -18.72 -10.10
N ASP A 196 10.35 -18.38 -8.81
CA ASP A 196 9.60 -17.29 -8.17
C ASP A 196 9.99 -15.94 -8.83
N VAL A 197 9.00 -15.06 -9.06
CA VAL A 197 9.14 -13.80 -9.81
C VAL A 197 8.99 -12.59 -8.90
N TYR A 198 9.95 -11.66 -8.91
CA TYR A 198 9.82 -10.42 -8.15
C TYR A 198 8.77 -9.50 -8.79
N ARG A 199 7.85 -8.97 -7.98
CA ARG A 199 6.85 -8.00 -8.41
C ARG A 199 7.40 -6.60 -8.18
N ASP A 200 7.81 -5.98 -9.27
CA ASP A 200 8.36 -4.64 -9.29
C ASP A 200 7.27 -3.56 -9.20
N GLN A 201 7.68 -2.31 -9.09
CA GLN A 201 6.75 -1.18 -9.13
C GLN A 201 5.90 -1.16 -10.41
N SER A 202 6.42 -1.58 -11.57
CA SER A 202 5.65 -1.63 -12.83
C SER A 202 4.46 -2.57 -12.72
N PHE A 203 4.66 -3.77 -12.15
CA PHE A 203 3.60 -4.75 -11.90
C PHE A 203 2.57 -4.24 -10.88
N VAL A 204 3.01 -3.67 -9.75
CA VAL A 204 2.10 -3.17 -8.71
C VAL A 204 1.30 -1.97 -9.21
N TYR A 205 1.92 -1.06 -9.95
CA TYR A 205 1.25 0.06 -10.62
C TYR A 205 0.12 -0.41 -11.53
N ALA A 206 0.36 -1.39 -12.41
CA ALA A 206 -0.67 -1.93 -13.30
C ALA A 206 -1.89 -2.46 -12.52
N ASN A 207 -1.65 -3.24 -11.45
CA ASN A 207 -2.69 -3.76 -10.57
C ASN A 207 -3.45 -2.64 -9.82
N CYS A 208 -2.76 -1.58 -9.35
CA CYS A 208 -3.41 -0.39 -8.78
C CYS A 208 -4.37 0.28 -9.77
N ILE A 209 -3.98 0.42 -11.04
CA ILE A 209 -4.84 1.02 -12.08
C ILE A 209 -6.05 0.11 -12.40
N GLU A 210 -5.87 -1.22 -12.46
CA GLU A 210 -6.99 -2.15 -12.67
C GLU A 210 -7.99 -2.12 -11.49
N LEU A 211 -7.50 -2.06 -10.26
CA LEU A 211 -8.32 -1.87 -9.06
C LEU A 211 -9.05 -0.52 -9.06
N ALA A 212 -8.35 0.57 -9.36
CA ALA A 212 -8.93 1.91 -9.42
C ALA A 212 -10.06 1.98 -10.47
N ARG A 213 -9.82 1.50 -11.70
CA ARG A 213 -10.85 1.38 -12.76
C ARG A 213 -12.05 0.57 -12.28
N LYS A 214 -11.81 -0.54 -11.59
CA LYS A 214 -12.88 -1.40 -11.08
C LYS A 214 -13.74 -0.67 -10.05
N LEU A 215 -13.12 -0.01 -9.08
CA LEU A 215 -13.77 0.76 -8.02
C LEU A 215 -14.54 1.95 -8.58
N LYS A 216 -13.96 2.71 -9.52
CA LYS A 216 -14.61 3.80 -10.26
C LYS A 216 -15.90 3.34 -10.95
N SER A 217 -15.84 2.20 -11.64
CA SER A 217 -17.00 1.63 -12.33
C SER A 217 -18.15 1.21 -11.39
N MET A 218 -17.91 1.11 -10.06
CA MET A 218 -18.96 0.86 -9.07
C MET A 218 -19.67 2.14 -8.64
N ILE A 219 -18.95 3.27 -8.56
CA ILE A 219 -19.55 4.60 -8.33
C ILE A 219 -20.53 4.90 -9.46
N GLU A 220 -20.07 4.79 -10.71
CA GLU A 220 -20.85 5.13 -11.90
C GLU A 220 -22.10 4.24 -12.07
N LYS A 221 -22.00 2.95 -11.72
CA LYS A 221 -23.15 2.02 -11.69
C LYS A 221 -24.08 2.23 -10.48
N GLY A 222 -23.61 2.92 -9.44
CA GLY A 222 -24.44 3.45 -8.36
C GLY A 222 -25.22 4.67 -8.84
N SER A 223 -24.54 5.68 -9.41
CA SER A 223 -25.15 6.90 -9.94
C SER A 223 -26.14 6.64 -11.08
N ASN A 224 -25.86 5.68 -11.96
CA ASN A 224 -26.72 5.33 -13.09
C ASN A 224 -27.85 4.34 -12.72
N ARG A 225 -28.15 4.19 -11.42
CA ARG A 225 -29.37 3.54 -10.92
C ARG A 225 -30.38 4.58 -10.47
N ASP A 226 -30.92 5.29 -11.44
CA ASP A 226 -32.19 6.00 -11.26
C ASP A 226 -33.24 4.99 -10.76
N ASN A 227 -33.97 5.35 -9.72
CA ASN A 227 -34.57 4.39 -8.79
C ASN A 227 -35.81 3.67 -9.37
N PRO A 228 -35.74 2.37 -9.76
CA PRO A 228 -36.97 1.62 -9.99
C PRO A 228 -37.63 1.43 -8.62
N ILE A 229 -38.82 2.01 -8.44
CA ILE A 229 -39.57 1.92 -7.18
C ILE A 229 -39.69 0.46 -6.79
N ARG A 230 -38.91 0.06 -5.78
CA ARG A 230 -38.96 -1.30 -5.23
C ARG A 230 -40.21 -1.42 -4.41
N GLU A 231 -41.26 -1.89 -5.07
CA GLU A 231 -42.45 -2.42 -4.42
C GLU A 231 -41.98 -3.38 -3.30
N PRO A 232 -42.33 -3.13 -2.03
CA PRO A 232 -41.78 -3.90 -0.93
C PRO A 232 -42.21 -5.36 -1.09
N LEU A 233 -41.26 -6.29 -0.99
CA LEU A 233 -41.53 -7.72 -1.04
C LEU A 233 -42.48 -8.09 0.09
N GLY A 234 -43.78 -8.14 -0.24
CA GLY A 234 -44.85 -8.46 0.69
C GLY A 234 -44.68 -9.88 1.18
N LEU A 235 -44.07 -10.03 2.35
CA LEU A 235 -44.07 -11.30 3.07
C LEU A 235 -45.52 -11.72 3.26
N PRO A 236 -45.95 -12.90 2.78
CA PRO A 236 -47.30 -13.36 3.00
C PRO A 236 -47.56 -13.45 4.50
N ALA A 237 -48.73 -12.99 4.94
CA ALA A 237 -49.09 -12.99 6.35
C ALA A 237 -48.97 -14.42 6.93
N PRO A 238 -48.46 -14.58 8.17
CA PRO A 238 -48.37 -15.90 8.79
C PRO A 238 -49.73 -16.58 8.78
N SER A 239 -49.82 -17.79 8.21
CA SER A 239 -51.07 -18.55 8.22
C SER A 239 -51.45 -18.85 9.67
N GLU A 240 -52.61 -18.38 10.11
CA GLU A 240 -53.11 -18.62 11.46
C GLU A 240 -53.15 -20.13 11.73
N ARG A 241 -52.45 -20.56 12.78
CA ARG A 241 -52.61 -21.91 13.29
C ARG A 241 -53.91 -21.95 14.09
N HIS A 242 -54.97 -22.47 13.48
CA HIS A 242 -56.08 -22.98 14.26
C HIS A 242 -55.53 -24.01 15.24
N GLY A 243 -55.79 -23.81 16.53
CA GLY A 243 -55.31 -24.68 17.59
C GLY A 243 -56.26 -25.85 17.83
N GLU A 244 -55.66 -26.97 18.23
CA GLU A 244 -56.27 -28.07 18.98
C GLU A 244 -55.49 -28.23 20.29
#